data_AF-A0A8I6XIA6-F1
#
_entry.id   AF-A0A8I6XIA6-F1
#
_cell.length_a   1.000
_cell.length_b   1.000
_cell.length_c   1.000
_cell.angle_alpha   90.00
_cell.angle_beta   90.00
_cell.angle_gamma   90.00
#
_symmetry.space_group_name_H-M   'P 1'
#
loop_
_entity.id
_entity.type
_entity.pdbx_description
1 polymer ?
#
loop_
_entity_poly.entity_id
_entity_poly.type
_entity_poly.pdbx_seq_one_letter_code
_entity_poly.pdbx_strand_id
1 'polypeptide(L)'
;MSLTSSSSSAVHRRALALPLIRCAGCKEKVRMFVSTTEKHDGWVFYKCQNHGVSCEFWRWELEYVQYLVENHYLVGDAAVDANGAAEERREQLLNAQELNYMKGSTSMSKKFVKRESGNVMTRQQAAALMKLGRELVMLIKIMLAVVLMLGVGALVLYMVKN
;
A
#
# COMPACT_ATOMS: atom_id res chain seq x y z
N MET A 1 9.43 -6.85 46.83
CA MET A 1 8.98 -5.70 46.03
C MET A 1 10.14 -5.27 45.14
N SER A 2 9.80 -4.69 43.98
CA SER A 2 10.68 -4.01 43.01
C SER A 2 11.12 -4.82 41.79
N LEU A 3 10.31 -4.67 40.76
CA LEU A 3 10.56 -4.93 39.34
C LEU A 3 11.55 -3.92 38.75
N THR A 4 12.03 -4.28 37.56
CA THR A 4 12.52 -3.44 36.45
C THR A 4 13.99 -3.02 36.42
N SER A 5 14.66 -3.42 35.35
CA SER A 5 15.37 -2.50 34.46
C SER A 5 15.38 -3.09 33.05
N SER A 6 14.22 -3.08 32.40
CA SER A 6 14.11 -3.21 30.95
C SER A 6 14.61 -1.91 30.31
N SER A 7 15.93 -1.77 30.21
CA SER A 7 16.60 -0.62 29.62
C SER A 7 16.92 -0.81 28.12
N SER A 8 16.04 -1.48 27.36
CA SER A 8 16.24 -1.71 25.91
C SER A 8 15.34 -0.88 24.99
N SER A 9 14.43 -0.07 25.53
CA SER A 9 13.39 0.60 24.72
C SER A 9 13.70 2.03 24.29
N ALA A 10 14.83 2.61 24.73
CA ALA A 10 15.19 4.01 24.44
C ALA A 10 16.22 4.18 23.32
N VAL A 11 17.01 3.15 23.00
CA VAL A 11 18.08 3.23 21.98
C VAL A 11 17.52 3.00 20.56
N HIS A 12 16.47 2.19 20.40
CA HIS A 12 15.94 1.76 19.10
C HIS A 12 15.06 2.80 18.37
N ARG A 13 14.80 3.98 18.95
CA ARG A 13 13.88 4.97 18.38
C ARG A 13 14.56 6.16 17.69
N ARG A 14 15.89 6.14 17.56
CA ARG A 14 16.57 7.10 16.70
C ARG A 14 16.44 6.59 15.27
N ALA A 15 15.55 7.19 14.50
CA ALA A 15 15.56 7.04 13.05
C ALA A 15 16.99 7.32 12.58
N LEU A 16 17.72 6.28 12.18
CA LEU A 16 19.06 6.41 11.63
C LEU A 16 18.91 7.23 10.35
N ALA A 17 19.41 8.46 10.40
CA ALA A 17 19.42 9.34 9.25
C ALA A 17 20.44 8.77 8.24
N LEU A 18 19.94 8.16 7.17
CA LEU A 18 20.79 7.63 6.12
C LEU A 18 21.58 8.78 5.45
N PRO A 19 22.87 8.57 5.12
CA PRO A 19 23.67 9.55 4.40
C PRO A 19 22.99 10.03 3.12
N LEU A 20 22.89 11.35 2.92
CA LEU A 20 22.39 11.96 1.67
C LEU A 20 23.57 12.28 0.76
N ILE A 21 23.95 11.31 -0.06
CA ILE A 21 25.14 11.40 -0.92
C ILE A 21 24.92 12.33 -2.13
N ARG A 22 26.00 12.58 -2.87
CA ARG A 22 25.92 13.13 -4.22
C ARG A 22 25.65 12.01 -5.22
N CYS A 23 24.76 12.27 -6.16
CA CYS A 23 24.44 11.34 -7.23
C CYS A 23 25.68 11.03 -8.08
N ALA A 24 25.96 9.75 -8.35
CA ALA A 24 27.12 9.35 -9.12
C ALA A 24 27.10 9.89 -10.56
N GLY A 25 25.91 9.96 -11.18
CA GLY A 25 25.73 10.37 -12.58
C GLY A 25 25.86 11.88 -12.82
N CYS A 26 25.14 12.71 -12.04
CA CYS A 26 25.09 14.16 -12.27
C CYS A 26 25.68 15.01 -11.12
N LYS A 27 26.23 14.39 -10.07
CA LYS A 27 26.86 15.02 -8.89
C LYS A 27 25.96 15.91 -8.02
N GLU A 28 24.69 16.02 -8.38
CA GLU A 28 23.67 16.74 -7.63
C GLU A 28 23.23 15.95 -6.38
N LYS A 29 22.62 16.64 -5.41
CA LYS A 29 22.22 16.03 -4.13
C LYS A 29 21.11 14.98 -4.29
N VAL A 30 21.27 13.85 -3.62
CA VAL A 30 20.17 12.89 -3.35
C VAL A 30 19.37 13.40 -2.15
N ARG A 31 18.05 13.30 -2.22
CA ARG A 31 17.12 13.71 -1.15
C ARG A 31 16.18 12.57 -0.77
N MET A 32 15.75 12.59 0.48
CA MET A 32 14.73 11.71 1.03
C MET A 32 13.33 12.26 0.73
N PHE A 33 12.41 11.37 0.40
CA PHE A 33 11.01 11.67 0.18
C PHE A 33 10.15 10.59 0.84
N VAL A 34 8.90 10.94 1.13
CA VAL A 34 7.89 10.02 1.63
C VAL A 34 6.82 9.89 0.55
N SER A 35 6.50 8.66 0.19
CA SER A 35 5.48 8.34 -0.80
C SER A 35 4.10 8.59 -0.21
N THR A 36 3.23 9.19 -1.04
CA THR A 36 1.82 9.45 -0.72
C THR A 36 0.89 8.63 -1.61
N THR A 37 1.43 7.61 -2.30
CA THR A 37 0.63 6.74 -3.17
C THR A 37 -0.19 5.80 -2.32
N GLU A 38 -1.44 5.50 -2.70
CA GLU A 38 -2.34 4.64 -1.92
C GLU A 38 -1.73 3.29 -1.52
N LYS A 39 -0.95 2.68 -2.42
CA LYS A 39 -0.33 1.36 -2.17
C LYS A 39 0.85 1.41 -1.20
N HIS A 40 1.60 2.51 -1.22
CA HIS A 40 2.87 2.66 -0.52
C HIS A 40 2.88 3.96 0.29
N ASP A 41 1.76 4.30 0.91
CA ASP A 41 1.64 5.53 1.70
C ASP A 41 2.57 5.46 2.91
N GLY A 42 3.33 6.53 3.15
CA GLY A 42 4.35 6.59 4.19
C GLY A 42 5.68 5.91 3.86
N TRP A 43 5.82 5.24 2.71
CA TRP A 43 7.08 4.57 2.35
C TRP A 43 8.17 5.59 1.98
N VAL A 44 9.36 5.41 2.52
CA VAL A 44 10.50 6.30 2.25
C VAL A 44 11.22 5.88 0.97
N PHE A 45 11.56 6.86 0.14
CA PHE A 45 12.41 6.66 -1.04
C PHE A 45 13.41 7.81 -1.19
N TYR A 46 14.49 7.54 -1.90
CA TYR A 46 15.58 8.47 -2.15
C TYR A 46 15.69 8.70 -3.64
N LYS A 47 15.80 9.96 -4.07
CA LYS A 47 16.06 10.28 -5.49
C LYS A 47 16.97 11.48 -5.66
N CYS A 48 17.63 11.52 -6.79
CA CYS A 48 18.40 12.68 -7.21
C CYS A 48 17.48 13.91 -7.37
N GLN A 49 17.97 15.09 -7.03
CA GLN A 49 17.22 16.33 -7.25
C GLN A 49 16.94 16.60 -8.74
N ASN A 50 17.81 16.15 -9.65
CA ASN A 50 17.62 16.23 -11.11
C ASN A 50 16.95 14.98 -11.71
N HIS A 51 16.25 14.20 -10.89
CA HIS A 51 15.55 13.01 -11.36
C HIS A 51 14.51 13.35 -12.45
N GLY A 52 14.53 12.64 -13.57
CA GLY A 52 13.64 12.87 -14.72
C GLY A 52 14.05 14.04 -15.63
N VAL A 53 15.17 14.71 -15.35
CA VAL A 53 15.73 15.77 -16.22
C VAL A 53 17.01 15.28 -16.90
N SER A 54 17.99 14.87 -16.10
CA SER A 54 19.31 14.43 -16.57
C SER A 54 19.85 13.21 -15.83
N CYS A 55 19.03 12.62 -14.94
CA CYS A 55 19.42 11.49 -14.13
C CYS A 55 18.19 10.65 -13.75
N GLU A 56 18.35 9.33 -13.69
CA GLU A 56 17.29 8.40 -13.30
C GLU A 56 17.52 7.79 -11.91
N PHE A 57 18.44 8.34 -11.11
CA PHE A 57 18.73 7.80 -9.78
C PHE A 57 17.53 7.98 -8.84
N TRP A 58 16.91 6.86 -8.48
CA TRP A 58 15.96 6.74 -7.39
C TRP A 58 15.98 5.31 -6.82
N ARG A 59 15.70 5.14 -5.52
CA ARG A 59 15.65 3.86 -4.82
C ARG A 59 14.67 3.91 -3.65
N TRP A 60 13.97 2.82 -3.35
CA TRP A 60 13.27 2.68 -2.06
C TRP A 60 14.27 2.66 -0.90
N GLU A 61 13.82 2.92 0.33
CA GLU A 61 14.72 3.02 1.49
C GLU A 61 15.67 1.81 1.65
N LEU A 62 15.15 0.57 1.61
CA LEU A 62 15.99 -0.64 1.71
C LEU A 62 16.99 -0.75 0.55
N GLU A 63 16.56 -0.46 -0.67
CA GLU A 63 17.43 -0.46 -1.84
C GLU A 63 18.50 0.64 -1.75
N TYR A 64 18.18 1.76 -1.11
CA TYR A 64 19.12 2.84 -0.86
C TYR A 64 20.15 2.46 0.21
N VAL A 65 19.75 1.78 1.28
CA VAL A 65 20.69 1.21 2.27
C VAL A 65 21.65 0.25 1.57
N GLN A 66 21.13 -0.69 0.79
CA GLN A 66 21.96 -1.62 0.03
C GLN A 66 22.95 -0.88 -0.89
N TYR A 67 22.47 0.13 -1.62
CA TYR A 67 23.32 0.95 -2.47
C TYR A 67 24.44 1.66 -1.68
N LEU A 68 24.15 2.18 -0.49
CA LEU A 68 25.15 2.83 0.35
C LEU A 68 26.22 1.83 0.83
N VAL A 69 25.82 0.60 1.15
CA VAL A 69 26.73 -0.47 1.56
C VAL A 69 27.63 -0.90 0.40
N GLU A 70 27.04 -1.17 -0.77
CA GLU A 70 27.76 -1.60 -1.98
C GLU A 70 28.78 -0.57 -2.46
N ASN A 71 28.53 0.72 -2.21
CA ASN A 71 29.42 1.81 -2.60
C ASN A 71 30.28 2.34 -1.43
N HIS A 72 30.35 1.62 -0.32
CA HIS A 72 31.15 1.97 0.88
C HIS A 72 30.83 3.33 1.51
N TYR A 73 29.64 3.88 1.27
CA TYR A 73 29.14 5.05 1.99
C TYR A 73 28.62 4.70 3.38
N LEU A 74 28.35 3.42 3.63
CA LEU A 74 27.90 2.89 4.91
C LEU A 74 28.59 1.54 5.16
N VAL A 75 29.26 1.38 6.30
CA VAL A 75 30.10 0.21 6.60
C VAL A 75 29.98 -0.21 8.06
N GLY A 76 30.31 -1.47 8.35
CA GLY A 76 30.34 -2.03 9.70
C GLY A 76 28.97 -2.01 10.38
N ASP A 77 28.96 -1.79 11.70
CA ASP A 77 27.74 -1.82 12.53
C ASP A 77 26.68 -0.82 12.06
N ALA A 78 27.10 0.35 11.56
CA ALA A 78 26.19 1.35 11.03
C ALA A 78 25.37 0.85 9.82
N ALA A 79 25.93 -0.06 9.01
CA ALA A 79 25.20 -0.69 7.91
C ALA A 79 24.14 -1.67 8.41
N VAL A 80 24.50 -2.48 9.42
CA VAL A 80 23.59 -3.45 10.03
C VAL A 80 22.43 -2.73 10.72
N ASP A 81 22.73 -1.71 11.51
CA ASP A 81 21.73 -0.91 12.22
C ASP A 81 20.79 -0.18 11.24
N ALA A 82 21.34 0.38 10.16
CA ALA A 82 20.54 1.04 9.14
C ALA A 82 19.61 0.09 8.40
N ASN A 83 20.09 -1.12 8.07
CA ASN A 83 19.26 -2.15 7.45
C ASN A 83 18.14 -2.59 8.41
N GLY A 84 18.48 -2.92 9.66
CA GLY A 84 17.49 -3.33 10.66
C GLY A 84 16.44 -2.24 10.91
N ALA A 85 16.85 -0.98 11.03
CA ALA A 85 15.92 0.13 11.23
C ALA A 85 15.01 0.38 10.00
N ALA A 86 15.53 0.17 8.79
CA ALA A 86 14.74 0.29 7.55
C ALA A 86 13.75 -0.89 7.39
N GLU A 87 14.15 -2.11 7.73
CA GLU A 87 13.29 -3.29 7.74
C GLU A 87 12.16 -3.15 8.75
N GLU A 88 12.47 -2.73 9.97
CA GLU A 88 11.47 -2.51 11.02
C GLU A 88 10.43 -1.46 10.60
N ARG A 89 10.86 -0.33 10.02
CA ARG A 89 9.93 0.69 9.49
C ARG A 89 9.04 0.12 8.39
N ARG A 90 9.59 -0.68 7.49
CA ARG A 90 8.82 -1.30 6.41
C ARG A 90 7.78 -2.26 6.95
N GLU A 91 8.14 -3.08 7.93
CA GLU A 91 7.20 -3.99 8.60
C GLU A 91 6.09 -3.22 9.32
N GLN A 92 6.43 -2.15 10.05
CA GLN A 92 5.44 -1.29 10.72
C GLN A 92 4.43 -0.69 9.74
N LEU A 93 4.87 -0.24 8.56
CA LEU A 93 3.99 0.29 7.52
C LEU A 93 3.07 -0.78 6.92
N LEU A 94 3.59 -1.98 6.68
CA LEU A 94 2.81 -3.11 6.19
C LEU A 94 1.74 -3.53 7.20
N ASN A 95 2.13 -3.65 8.48
CA ASN A 95 1.21 -3.97 9.57
C ASN A 95 0.14 -2.89 9.73
N ALA A 96 0.50 -1.61 9.64
CA ALA A 96 -0.45 -0.51 9.69
C ALA A 96 -1.43 -0.53 8.50
N GLN A 97 -0.95 -0.85 7.29
CA GLN A 97 -1.78 -1.00 6.10
C GLN A 97 -2.78 -2.15 6.26
N GLU A 98 -2.34 -3.30 6.79
CA GLU A 98 -3.21 -4.44 7.07
C GLU A 98 -4.28 -4.10 8.12
N LEU A 99 -3.90 -3.46 9.22
CA LEU A 99 -4.84 -2.98 10.24
C LEU A 99 -5.86 -1.99 9.66
N ASN A 100 -5.43 -1.08 8.79
CA ASN A 100 -6.31 -0.13 8.11
C ASN A 100 -7.28 -0.85 7.16
N TYR A 101 -6.80 -1.85 6.41
CA TYR A 101 -7.64 -2.68 5.55
C TYR A 101 -8.69 -3.46 6.36
N MET A 102 -8.29 -4.12 7.44
CA MET A 102 -9.20 -4.83 8.35
C MET A 102 -10.21 -3.89 9.02
N LYS A 103 -9.80 -2.69 9.42
CA LYS A 103 -10.67 -1.66 10.01
C LYS A 103 -11.63 -1.08 8.98
N GLY A 104 -11.21 -0.91 7.72
CA GLY A 104 -12.06 -0.50 6.60
C GLY A 104 -13.17 -1.52 6.32
N SER A 105 -12.81 -2.81 6.26
CA SER A 105 -13.75 -3.92 6.12
C SER A 105 -14.71 -4.01 7.31
N THR A 106 -14.20 -3.88 8.54
CA THR A 106 -15.04 -3.86 9.75
C THR A 106 -15.91 -2.62 9.82
N SER A 107 -15.47 -1.46 9.30
CA SER A 107 -16.26 -0.23 9.24
C SER A 107 -17.39 -0.33 8.22
N MET A 108 -17.21 -1.04 7.11
CA MET A 108 -18.29 -1.40 6.19
C MET A 108 -19.31 -2.34 6.87
N SER A 109 -18.86 -3.36 7.59
CA SER A 109 -19.74 -4.24 8.39
C SER A 109 -20.41 -3.51 9.56
N LYS A 110 -19.71 -2.61 10.27
CA LYS A 110 -20.27 -1.78 11.34
C LYS A 110 -21.15 -0.66 10.80
N LYS A 111 -20.94 -0.12 9.61
CA LYS A 111 -21.90 0.80 8.96
C LYS A 111 -23.17 0.07 8.52
N PHE A 112 -23.06 -1.22 8.20
CA PHE A 112 -24.22 -2.07 7.89
C PHE A 112 -25.02 -2.45 9.15
N VAL A 113 -24.36 -2.61 10.31
CA VAL A 113 -25.03 -2.98 11.59
C VAL A 113 -25.37 -1.75 12.46
N LYS A 114 -24.62 -0.65 12.37
CA LYS A 114 -24.82 0.60 13.14
C LYS A 114 -25.56 1.67 12.32
N ARG A 115 -26.49 1.25 11.46
CA ARG A 115 -27.55 2.13 10.93
C ARG A 115 -28.92 1.68 11.43
N GLU A 116 -28.97 1.22 12.68
CA GLU A 116 -30.21 0.97 13.42
C GLU A 116 -30.05 1.39 14.88
N SER A 117 -29.68 2.65 15.13
CA SER A 117 -30.09 3.38 16.36
C SER A 117 -29.64 4.83 16.25
N GLY A 118 -30.60 5.76 16.14
CA GLY A 118 -30.38 7.20 16.31
C GLY A 118 -30.05 7.97 15.03
N ASN A 119 -31.04 8.20 14.17
CA ASN A 119 -31.58 9.54 13.87
C ASN A 119 -32.43 9.48 12.60
N VAL A 120 -33.61 10.10 12.68
CA VAL A 120 -34.65 10.15 11.66
C VAL A 120 -34.18 10.98 10.47
N MET A 121 -33.85 10.34 9.34
CA MET A 121 -33.82 11.02 8.04
C MET A 121 -34.14 10.04 6.89
N THR A 122 -35.38 10.23 6.39
CA THR A 122 -35.93 10.01 5.04
C THR A 122 -35.98 8.59 4.44
N ARG A 123 -37.05 7.86 4.79
CA ARG A 123 -37.60 6.69 4.07
C ARG A 123 -37.73 6.88 2.54
N GLN A 124 -37.85 8.11 2.06
CA GLN A 124 -37.95 8.42 0.62
C GLN A 124 -36.64 8.20 -0.15
N GLN A 125 -35.47 8.36 0.48
CA GLN A 125 -34.18 8.12 -0.19
C GLN A 125 -33.87 6.62 -0.36
N ALA A 126 -34.41 5.77 0.51
CA ALA A 126 -34.24 4.31 0.44
C ALA A 126 -35.01 3.68 -0.73
N ALA A 127 -36.18 4.20 -1.09
CA ALA A 127 -37.00 3.65 -2.19
C ALA A 127 -36.36 3.86 -3.57
N ALA A 128 -35.69 5.00 -3.80
CA ALA A 128 -35.00 5.29 -5.05
C ALA A 128 -33.73 4.43 -5.23
N LEU A 129 -32.97 4.21 -4.14
CA LEU A 129 -31.77 3.36 -4.13
C LEU A 129 -32.10 1.88 -4.36
N MET A 130 -33.18 1.37 -3.76
CA MET A 130 -33.62 -0.02 -3.96
C MET A 130 -34.16 -0.26 -5.38
N LYS A 131 -34.72 0.77 -6.03
CA LYS A 131 -35.16 0.69 -7.43
C LYS A 131 -33.96 0.56 -8.39
N LEU A 132 -32.85 1.25 -8.11
CA LEU A 132 -31.61 1.15 -8.91
C LEU A 132 -30.87 -0.18 -8.69
N GLY A 133 -30.86 -0.71 -7.46
CA GLY A 133 -30.19 -1.98 -7.15
C GLY A 133 -30.79 -3.19 -7.87
N ARG A 134 -32.11 -3.22 -8.06
CA ARG A 134 -32.80 -4.32 -8.75
C ARG A 134 -32.48 -4.37 -10.25
N GLU A 135 -32.41 -3.21 -10.90
CA GLU A 135 -32.06 -3.09 -12.31
C GLU A 135 -30.62 -3.53 -12.57
N LEU A 136 -29.67 -3.12 -11.73
CA LEU A 136 -28.26 -3.52 -11.86
C LEU A 136 -28.08 -5.04 -11.71
N VAL A 137 -28.78 -5.67 -10.76
CA VAL A 137 -28.72 -7.13 -10.58
C VAL A 137 -29.38 -7.86 -11.76
N MET A 138 -30.46 -7.34 -12.32
CA MET A 138 -31.07 -7.90 -13.53
C MET A 138 -30.12 -7.80 -14.73
N LEU A 139 -29.47 -6.65 -14.93
CA LEU A 139 -28.49 -6.47 -16.01
C LEU A 139 -27.30 -7.42 -15.87
N ILE A 140 -26.75 -7.59 -14.67
CA ILE A 140 -25.64 -8.53 -14.43
C ILE A 140 -26.07 -9.97 -14.75
N LYS A 141 -27.28 -10.38 -14.33
CA LYS A 141 -27.81 -11.72 -14.64
C LYS A 141 -28.01 -11.94 -16.13
N ILE A 142 -28.52 -10.94 -16.85
CA ILE A 142 -28.71 -11.01 -18.31
C ILE A 142 -27.37 -11.08 -19.03
N MET A 143 -26.40 -10.25 -18.66
CA MET A 143 -25.05 -10.27 -19.25
C MET A 143 -24.38 -11.63 -19.05
N LEU A 144 -24.46 -12.21 -17.86
CA LEU A 144 -23.93 -13.55 -17.58
C LEU A 144 -24.63 -14.62 -18.43
N ALA A 145 -25.95 -14.57 -18.56
CA ALA A 145 -26.70 -15.52 -19.38
C ALA A 145 -26.31 -15.42 -20.87
N VAL A 146 -26.16 -14.21 -21.41
CA VAL A 146 -25.73 -14.01 -22.80
C VAL A 146 -24.33 -14.56 -23.05
N VAL A 147 -23.38 -14.30 -22.14
CA VAL A 147 -22.01 -14.83 -22.24
C VAL A 147 -22.00 -16.36 -22.22
N LEU A 148 -22.81 -16.98 -21.35
CA LEU A 148 -22.93 -18.44 -21.30
C LEU A 148 -23.55 -19.01 -22.59
N MET A 149 -24.60 -18.38 -23.12
CA MET A 149 -25.24 -18.84 -24.36
C MET A 149 -24.32 -18.71 -25.57
N LEU A 150 -23.56 -17.61 -25.67
CA LEU A 150 -22.55 -17.43 -26.72
C LEU A 150 -21.41 -18.43 -26.58
N GLY A 151 -20.95 -18.70 -25.35
CA GLY A 151 -19.91 -19.69 -25.08
C GLY A 151 -20.34 -21.11 -25.45
N VAL A 152 -21.55 -21.52 -25.05
CA VAL A 152 -22.12 -22.83 -25.42
C VAL A 152 -22.38 -22.91 -26.92
N GLY A 153 -22.91 -21.86 -27.55
CA GLY A 153 -23.12 -21.83 -29.00
C GLY A 153 -21.82 -21.96 -29.78
N ALA A 154 -20.77 -21.25 -29.36
CA ALA A 154 -19.43 -21.37 -29.94
C ALA A 154 -18.85 -22.79 -29.77
N LEU A 155 -19.05 -23.39 -28.60
CA LEU A 155 -18.62 -24.78 -28.33
C LEU A 155 -19.34 -25.77 -29.24
N VAL A 156 -20.66 -25.65 -29.41
CA VAL A 156 -21.45 -26.52 -30.30
C VAL A 156 -21.02 -26.35 -31.75
N LEU A 157 -20.81 -25.11 -32.22
CA LEU A 157 -20.30 -24.86 -33.58
C LEU A 157 -18.90 -25.44 -33.79
N TYR A 158 -18.04 -25.37 -32.76
CA TYR A 158 -16.72 -25.98 -32.80
C TYR A 158 -16.81 -27.52 -32.89
N MET A 159 -17.70 -28.15 -32.11
CA MET A 159 -17.87 -29.60 -32.13
C MET A 159 -18.53 -30.13 -33.42
N VAL A 160 -19.37 -29.34 -34.09
CA VAL A 160 -20.02 -29.73 -35.37
C VAL A 160 -19.09 -29.52 -36.57
N LYS A 161 -18.13 -28.61 -36.47
CA LYS A 161 -17.17 -28.30 -37.54
C LYS A 161 -15.96 -29.23 -37.56
N ASN A 162 -15.79 -30.05 -36.53
CA ASN A 162 -14.70 -31.01 -36.37
C ASN A 162 -15.21 -32.45 -36.47
#